data_AF-N8ZAM0-F1
#
_entry.id   AF-N8ZAM0-F1
#
_cell.length_a   1.000
_cell.length_b   1.000
_cell.length_c   1.000
_cell.angle_alpha   90.00
_cell.angle_beta   90.00
_cell.angle_gamma   90.00
#
_symmetry.space_group_name_H-M   'P 1'
#
loop_
_entity.id
_entity.type
_entity.pdbx_description
1 polymer ?
#
loop_
_entity_poly.entity_id
_entity_poly.type
_entity_poly.pdbx_seq_one_letter_code
_entity_poly.pdbx_strand_id
1 'polypeptide(L)'
;MSTHPIFIFELPTYRIPDIRNIALGLYDRATIFLKRVGGIIVALSILLWVLVTFPQPPDNASMPAINYSLAGQLGHLIHPIFAPIGFTWEICIALIPAMAAREVVIAALGVIYAMSGDEDTVTQSLLSQISGPDGWGLATGLSLLVWFIFAPHCLATLATIRRETGSWKQPIIMATYLFALAYIFSFITYQVASKF
;
A
#
# COMPACT_ATOMS: atom_id res chain seq x y z
N MET A 1 22.40 59.97 -5.87
CA MET A 1 21.24 59.48 -6.65
C MET A 1 21.55 58.05 -7.08
N SER A 2 21.22 57.03 -6.27
CA SER A 2 21.49 55.62 -6.58
C SER A 2 20.17 54.95 -7.00
N THR A 3 20.02 54.66 -8.29
CA THR A 3 18.83 54.00 -8.84
C THR A 3 18.99 52.48 -8.73
N HIS A 4 18.41 51.89 -7.69
CA HIS A 4 18.29 50.43 -7.60
C HIS A 4 17.28 49.94 -8.65
N PRO A 5 17.62 48.96 -9.52
CA PRO A 5 16.66 48.38 -10.45
C PRO A 5 15.60 47.60 -9.67
N ILE A 6 14.35 48.00 -9.86
CA ILE A 6 13.16 47.28 -9.38
C ILE A 6 13.09 45.96 -10.17
N PHE A 7 13.37 44.84 -9.50
CA PHE A 7 13.07 43.51 -10.03
C PHE A 7 11.55 43.32 -9.98
N ILE A 8 10.89 43.67 -11.08
CA ILE A 8 9.48 43.39 -11.29
C ILE A 8 9.37 41.92 -11.72
N PHE A 9 8.69 41.10 -10.91
CA PHE A 9 8.30 39.75 -11.28
C PHE A 9 7.08 39.86 -12.18
N GLU A 10 7.29 40.23 -13.45
CA GLU A 10 6.25 40.13 -14.45
C GLU A 10 5.98 38.65 -14.72
N LEU A 11 4.92 38.14 -14.08
CA LEU A 11 4.42 36.79 -14.33
C LEU A 11 4.15 36.67 -15.84
N PRO A 12 4.72 35.66 -16.51
CA PRO A 12 4.49 35.47 -17.93
C PRO A 12 3.00 35.38 -18.21
N THR A 13 2.57 35.88 -19.36
CA THR A 13 1.18 35.78 -19.79
C THR A 13 0.71 34.33 -19.70
N TYR A 14 -0.23 34.07 -18.79
CA TYR A 14 -0.80 32.74 -18.60
C TYR A 14 -1.54 32.33 -19.88
N ARG A 15 -0.89 31.52 -20.71
CA ARG A 15 -1.52 30.92 -21.89
C ARG A 15 -2.33 29.72 -21.44
N ILE A 16 -3.63 29.77 -21.73
CA ILE A 16 -4.53 28.64 -21.55
C ILE A 16 -3.96 27.46 -22.35
N PRO A 17 -3.73 26.32 -21.70
CA PRO A 17 -3.06 25.21 -22.36
C PRO A 17 -4.00 24.57 -23.40
N ASP A 18 -3.42 24.16 -24.52
CA ASP A 18 -4.16 23.43 -25.56
C ASP A 18 -4.50 22.03 -25.04
N ILE A 19 -5.81 21.76 -24.89
CA ILE A 19 -6.33 20.50 -24.33
C ILE A 19 -5.83 19.29 -25.13
N ARG A 20 -5.66 19.43 -26.45
CA ARG A 20 -5.17 18.34 -27.31
C ARG A 20 -3.72 18.00 -27.01
N ASN A 21 -2.88 19.02 -26.82
CA ASN A 21 -1.47 18.82 -26.47
C ASN A 21 -1.32 18.23 -25.07
N ILE A 22 -2.15 18.66 -24.11
CA ILE A 22 -2.21 18.04 -22.78
C ILE A 22 -2.61 16.57 -22.88
N ALA A 23 -3.65 16.25 -23.66
CA ALA A 23 -4.15 14.89 -23.81
C ALA A 23 -3.11 13.96 -24.45
N LEU A 24 -2.42 14.42 -25.50
CA LEU A 24 -1.34 13.68 -26.14
C LEU A 24 -0.16 13.48 -25.18
N GLY A 25 0.23 14.53 -24.44
CA GLY A 25 1.28 14.43 -23.43
C GLY A 25 0.92 13.46 -22.30
N LEU A 26 -0.33 13.47 -21.84
CA LEU A 26 -0.85 12.50 -20.86
C LEU A 26 -0.80 11.07 -21.41
N TYR A 27 -1.19 10.87 -22.67
CA TYR A 27 -1.16 9.55 -23.31
C TYR A 27 0.27 8.99 -23.38
N ASP A 28 1.25 9.80 -23.77
CA ASP A 28 2.65 9.39 -23.81
C ASP A 28 3.18 9.05 -22.40
N ARG A 29 2.85 9.86 -21.40
CA ARG A 29 3.23 9.59 -20.00
C ARG A 29 2.56 8.32 -19.46
N ALA A 30 1.28 8.11 -19.76
CA ALA A 30 0.52 6.94 -19.35
C ALA A 30 1.07 5.66 -19.99
N THR A 31 1.38 5.68 -21.29
CA THR A 31 1.96 4.53 -21.98
C THR A 31 3.36 4.20 -21.49
N ILE A 32 4.20 5.20 -21.21
CA ILE A 32 5.52 5.00 -20.59
C ILE A 32 5.38 4.36 -19.20
N PHE A 33 4.45 4.85 -18.39
CA PHE A 33 4.17 4.28 -17.07
C PHE A 33 3.73 2.83 -17.18
N LEU A 34 2.77 2.51 -18.05
CA LEU A 34 2.23 1.16 -18.21
C LEU A 34 3.31 0.17 -18.69
N LYS A 35 4.15 0.57 -19.66
CA LYS A 35 5.26 -0.26 -20.15
C LYS A 35 6.32 -0.52 -19.10
N ARG A 36 6.58 0.45 -18.20
CA ARG A 36 7.65 0.36 -17.20
C ARG A 36 7.19 -0.31 -15.89
N VAL A 37 5.95 -0.08 -15.47
CA VAL A 37 5.42 -0.55 -14.17
C VAL A 37 4.54 -1.78 -14.32
N GLY A 38 3.86 -1.97 -15.46
CA GLY A 38 2.92 -3.08 -15.66
C GLY A 38 3.54 -4.46 -15.46
N GLY A 39 4.74 -4.68 -15.98
CA GLY A 39 5.46 -5.95 -15.77
C GLY A 39 5.80 -6.24 -14.31
N ILE A 40 6.09 -5.19 -13.52
CA ILE A 40 6.39 -5.32 -12.09
C ILE A 40 5.12 -5.71 -11.31
N ILE A 41 3.99 -5.05 -11.60
CA ILE A 41 2.71 -5.35 -10.96
C ILE A 41 2.29 -6.80 -11.23
N VAL A 42 2.30 -7.22 -12.50
CA VAL A 42 1.92 -8.59 -12.88
C VAL A 42 2.80 -9.63 -12.20
N ALA A 43 4.13 -9.42 -12.19
CA ALA A 43 5.05 -10.32 -11.52
C ALA A 43 4.77 -10.43 -10.01
N LEU A 44 4.51 -9.31 -9.34
CA LEU A 44 4.18 -9.30 -7.91
C LEU A 44 2.81 -9.93 -7.62
N SER A 45 1.80 -9.72 -8.47
CA SER A 45 0.50 -10.37 -8.33
C SER A 45 0.59 -11.89 -8.48
N ILE A 46 1.35 -12.38 -9.46
CA ILE A 46 1.60 -13.82 -9.64
C ILE A 46 2.35 -14.38 -8.42
N LEU A 47 3.39 -13.68 -7.97
CA LEU A 47 4.17 -14.11 -6.80
C LEU A 47 3.31 -14.17 -5.53
N LEU A 48 2.49 -13.16 -5.29
CA LEU A 48 1.55 -13.15 -4.17
C LEU A 48 0.55 -14.30 -4.28
N TRP A 49 -0.03 -14.52 -5.47
CA TRP A 49 -0.95 -15.62 -5.69
C TRP A 49 -0.31 -16.98 -5.38
N VAL A 50 0.92 -17.21 -5.81
CA VAL A 50 1.67 -18.43 -5.46
C VAL A 50 1.87 -18.54 -3.94
N LEU A 51 2.25 -17.45 -3.27
CA LEU A 51 2.45 -17.45 -1.81
C LEU A 51 1.16 -17.72 -1.03
N VAL A 52 0.02 -17.24 -1.53
CA VAL A 52 -1.32 -17.46 -0.93
C VAL A 52 -1.87 -18.84 -1.25
N THR A 53 -1.46 -19.45 -2.37
CA THR A 53 -1.97 -20.76 -2.83
C THR A 53 -1.16 -21.94 -2.29
N PHE A 54 0.16 -21.76 -2.08
CA PHE A 54 1.06 -22.85 -1.72
C PHE A 54 1.73 -22.63 -0.34
N PRO A 55 1.92 -23.70 0.47
CA PRO A 55 1.49 -25.08 0.24
C PRO A 55 -0.02 -25.28 0.48
N GLN A 56 -0.58 -26.28 -0.20
CA GLN A 56 -1.97 -26.67 0.00
C GLN A 56 -2.16 -27.36 1.36
N PRO A 57 -3.35 -27.23 1.98
CA PRO A 57 -3.66 -27.88 3.24
C PRO A 57 -3.52 -29.41 3.12
N PRO A 58 -3.06 -30.11 4.18
CA PRO A 58 -3.10 -31.57 4.23
C PRO A 58 -4.55 -32.08 4.22
N ASP A 59 -4.78 -33.31 3.75
CA ASP A 59 -6.12 -33.91 3.56
C ASP A 59 -7.01 -33.95 4.83
N ASN A 60 -6.44 -33.73 6.02
CA ASN A 60 -7.12 -33.67 7.31
C ASN A 60 -7.09 -32.28 7.98
N ALA A 61 -6.91 -31.21 7.21
CA ALA A 61 -6.86 -29.85 7.71
C ALA A 61 -8.19 -29.40 8.35
N SER A 62 -8.12 -28.85 9.56
CA SER A 62 -9.26 -28.29 10.30
C SER A 62 -9.43 -26.78 10.10
N MET A 63 -8.44 -26.10 9.52
CA MET A 63 -8.42 -24.65 9.31
C MET A 63 -8.58 -24.29 7.82
N PRO A 64 -9.00 -23.05 7.50
CA PRO A 64 -9.08 -22.58 6.12
C PRO A 64 -7.75 -22.76 5.37
N ALA A 65 -7.82 -23.13 4.08
CA ALA A 65 -6.67 -23.48 3.24
C ALA A 65 -5.57 -22.40 3.27
N ILE A 66 -5.96 -21.13 3.32
CA ILE A 66 -5.04 -20.00 3.34
C ILE A 66 -4.11 -19.98 4.55
N ASN A 67 -4.51 -20.51 5.71
CA ASN A 67 -3.66 -20.52 6.90
C ASN A 67 -2.45 -21.45 6.75
N TYR A 68 -2.56 -22.47 5.89
CA TYR A 68 -1.45 -23.37 5.57
C TYR A 68 -0.51 -22.80 4.52
N SER A 69 -0.95 -21.82 3.73
CA SER A 69 -0.13 -21.16 2.72
C SER A 69 1.08 -20.43 3.32
N LEU A 70 2.15 -20.24 2.55
CA LEU A 70 3.32 -19.49 2.98
C LEU A 70 2.95 -18.06 3.36
N ALA A 71 2.00 -17.46 2.63
CA ALA A 71 1.46 -16.16 2.98
C ALA A 71 0.86 -16.20 4.39
N GLY A 72 -0.06 -17.13 4.66
CA GLY A 72 -0.70 -17.29 5.98
C GLY A 72 0.30 -17.49 7.12
N GLN A 73 1.28 -18.38 6.91
CA GLN A 73 2.34 -18.62 7.89
C GLN A 73 3.19 -17.37 8.16
N LEU A 74 3.57 -16.63 7.11
CA LEU A 74 4.31 -15.36 7.26
C LEU A 74 3.45 -14.27 7.90
N GLY A 75 2.16 -14.22 7.58
CA GLY A 75 1.22 -13.28 8.16
C GLY A 75 1.10 -13.47 9.67
N HIS A 76 0.91 -14.70 10.13
CA HIS A 76 0.85 -15.02 11.56
C HIS A 76 2.19 -14.79 12.27
N LEU A 77 3.32 -14.99 11.57
CA LEU A 77 4.65 -14.68 12.11
C LEU A 77 4.86 -13.18 12.33
N ILE A 78 4.36 -12.35 11.41
CA ILE A 78 4.48 -10.88 11.45
C ILE A 78 3.40 -10.27 12.37
N HIS A 79 2.22 -10.90 12.46
CA HIS A 79 1.07 -10.44 13.21
C HIS A 79 1.38 -9.95 14.64
N PRO A 80 2.15 -10.64 15.51
CA PRO A 80 2.39 -10.16 16.87
C PRO A 80 3.02 -8.77 16.95
N ILE A 81 3.76 -8.35 15.92
CA ILE A 81 4.35 -7.01 15.85
C ILE A 81 3.26 -5.97 15.53
N PHE A 82 2.24 -6.33 14.77
CA PHE A 82 1.20 -5.42 14.26
C PHE A 82 -0.15 -5.57 14.98
N ALA A 83 -0.32 -6.58 15.83
CA ALA A 83 -1.47 -6.75 16.70
C ALA A 83 -1.72 -5.53 17.62
N PRO A 84 -0.69 -4.86 18.20
CA PRO A 84 -0.91 -3.69 19.06
C PRO A 84 -1.51 -2.47 18.35
N ILE A 85 -1.40 -2.40 17.02
CA ILE A 85 -1.98 -1.32 16.21
C ILE A 85 -3.33 -1.72 15.57
N GLY A 86 -3.84 -2.90 15.92
CA GLY A 86 -5.14 -3.40 15.47
C GLY A 86 -5.13 -4.08 14.11
N PHE A 87 -3.96 -4.43 13.57
CA PHE A 87 -3.88 -5.04 12.24
C PHE A 87 -4.01 -6.56 12.34
N THR A 88 -4.90 -7.12 11.52
CA THR A 88 -5.02 -8.57 11.35
C THR A 88 -3.87 -9.11 10.50
N TRP A 89 -3.70 -10.44 10.49
CA TRP A 89 -2.65 -11.08 9.71
C TRP A 89 -2.88 -10.88 8.19
N GLU A 90 -4.14 -10.78 7.74
CA GLU A 90 -4.52 -10.47 6.36
C GLU A 90 -4.02 -9.09 5.96
N ILE A 91 -4.20 -8.08 6.81
CA ILE A 91 -3.68 -6.72 6.61
C ILE A 91 -2.16 -6.77 6.48
N CYS A 92 -1.48 -7.48 7.38
CA CYS A 92 -0.01 -7.56 7.38
C CYS A 92 0.55 -8.12 6.06
N ILE A 93 -0.08 -9.16 5.51
CA ILE A 93 0.32 -9.72 4.22
C ILE A 93 -0.02 -8.76 3.08
N ALA A 94 -1.20 -8.15 3.11
CA ALA A 94 -1.65 -7.20 2.08
C ALA A 94 -0.77 -5.94 2.00
N LEU A 95 -0.09 -5.56 3.09
CA LEU A 95 0.88 -4.46 3.11
C LEU A 95 2.13 -4.72 2.26
N ILE A 96 2.53 -5.99 2.06
CA ILE A 96 3.71 -6.35 1.28
C ILE A 96 3.56 -5.93 -0.19
N PRO A 97 2.53 -6.37 -0.94
CA PRO A 97 2.29 -5.90 -2.30
C PRO A 97 1.90 -4.41 -2.33
N ALA A 98 1.33 -3.87 -1.26
CA ALA A 98 1.05 -2.43 -1.15
C ALA A 98 2.30 -1.55 -1.22
N MET A 99 3.49 -2.08 -0.90
CA MET A 99 4.76 -1.38 -1.07
C MET A 99 5.15 -1.16 -2.53
N ALA A 100 4.60 -1.95 -3.46
CA ALA A 100 4.78 -1.72 -4.89
C ALA A 100 3.84 -0.65 -5.41
N ALA A 101 2.57 -0.71 -5.03
CA ALA A 101 1.55 0.30 -5.32
C ALA A 101 0.48 0.28 -4.22
N ARG A 102 0.10 1.44 -3.70
CA ARG A 102 -0.76 1.56 -2.51
C ARG A 102 -2.17 1.01 -2.77
N GLU A 103 -2.64 1.18 -3.99
CA GLU A 103 -3.96 0.76 -4.46
C GLU A 103 -4.08 -0.77 -4.57
N VAL A 104 -2.94 -1.48 -4.67
CA VAL A 104 -2.90 -2.95 -4.77
C VAL A 104 -3.29 -3.62 -3.46
N VAL A 105 -3.32 -2.89 -2.33
CA VAL A 105 -3.75 -3.44 -1.03
C VAL A 105 -5.16 -4.03 -1.09
N ILE A 106 -6.09 -3.36 -1.80
CA ILE A 106 -7.49 -3.80 -1.90
C ILE A 106 -7.57 -5.07 -2.75
N ALA A 107 -6.82 -5.11 -3.84
CA ALA A 107 -6.72 -6.30 -4.68
C ALA A 107 -6.12 -7.49 -3.92
N ALA A 108 -5.07 -7.24 -3.11
CA ALA A 108 -4.45 -8.27 -2.27
C ALA A 108 -5.41 -8.81 -1.21
N LEU A 109 -6.13 -7.94 -0.49
CA LEU A 109 -7.16 -8.34 0.47
C LEU A 109 -8.27 -9.14 -0.21
N GLY A 110 -8.71 -8.72 -1.40
CA GLY A 110 -9.72 -9.45 -2.17
C GLY A 110 -9.29 -10.88 -2.51
N VAL A 111 -8.03 -11.10 -2.89
CA VAL A 111 -7.48 -12.45 -3.15
C VAL A 111 -7.37 -13.27 -1.86
N ILE A 112 -6.93 -12.66 -0.76
CA ILE A 112 -6.80 -13.33 0.54
C ILE A 112 -8.17 -13.79 1.05
N TYR A 113 -9.18 -12.91 1.04
CA TYR A 113 -10.52 -13.25 1.52
C TYR A 113 -11.26 -14.23 0.61
N ALA A 114 -11.08 -14.14 -0.72
CA ALA A 114 -11.64 -15.12 -1.65
C ALA A 114 -11.11 -16.56 -1.38
N MET A 115 -9.86 -16.69 -0.94
CA MET A 115 -9.26 -17.99 -0.60
C MET A 115 -9.60 -18.48 0.81
N SER A 116 -10.20 -17.64 1.66
CA SER A 116 -10.67 -18.02 3.00
C SER A 116 -12.01 -18.74 3.01
N GLY A 117 -12.69 -18.89 1.86
CA GLY A 117 -13.90 -19.71 1.70
C GLY A 117 -15.23 -18.94 1.65
N ASP A 118 -15.21 -17.65 1.30
CA ASP A 118 -16.41 -16.81 1.18
C ASP A 118 -16.60 -16.39 -0.29
N GLU A 119 -17.29 -17.23 -1.06
CA GLU A 119 -17.35 -17.15 -2.54
C GLU A 119 -18.36 -16.13 -3.12
N ASP A 120 -19.05 -15.33 -2.29
CA ASP A 120 -20.01 -14.34 -2.79
C ASP A 120 -19.37 -12.95 -2.97
N THR A 121 -19.03 -12.62 -4.22
CA THR A 121 -18.61 -11.30 -4.74
C THR A 121 -17.65 -10.53 -3.83
N VAL A 122 -16.35 -10.59 -4.18
CA VAL A 122 -15.20 -9.92 -3.51
C VAL A 122 -15.49 -8.48 -3.01
N THR A 123 -16.37 -7.72 -3.66
CA THR A 123 -16.70 -6.34 -3.27
C THR A 123 -17.75 -6.25 -2.14
N GLN A 124 -18.74 -7.15 -2.09
CA GLN A 124 -19.75 -7.15 -1.01
C GLN A 124 -19.23 -7.85 0.26
N SER A 125 -18.44 -8.91 0.11
CA SER A 125 -17.80 -9.58 1.25
C SER A 125 -16.81 -8.66 1.98
N LEU A 126 -16.00 -7.88 1.27
CA LEU A 126 -15.12 -6.86 1.87
C LEU A 126 -15.88 -5.80 2.67
N LEU A 127 -17.01 -5.29 2.16
CA LEU A 127 -17.82 -4.31 2.89
C LEU A 127 -18.44 -4.93 4.15
N SER A 128 -18.92 -6.17 4.08
CA SER A 128 -19.47 -6.88 5.23
C SER A 128 -18.42 -7.23 6.29
N GLN A 129 -17.16 -7.48 5.90
CA GLN A 129 -16.06 -7.76 6.83
C GLN A 129 -15.35 -6.49 7.33
N ILE A 130 -15.42 -5.38 6.61
CA ILE A 130 -14.88 -4.08 7.07
C ILE A 130 -15.91 -3.33 7.93
N SER A 131 -17.21 -3.50 7.68
CA SER A 131 -18.29 -2.77 8.35
C SER A 131 -19.20 -3.64 9.21
N GLY A 132 -18.95 -4.96 9.28
CA GLY A 132 -19.74 -5.90 10.06
C GLY A 132 -19.49 -5.79 11.57
N PRO A 133 -20.39 -6.35 12.41
CA PRO A 133 -20.26 -6.34 13.87
C PRO A 133 -18.98 -7.00 14.39
N ASP A 134 -18.51 -8.05 13.68
CA ASP A 134 -17.27 -8.79 13.94
C ASP A 134 -16.13 -8.38 12.97
N GLY A 135 -16.36 -7.30 12.20
CA GLY A 135 -15.45 -6.81 11.18
C GLY A 135 -14.30 -5.99 11.73
N TRP A 136 -13.56 -5.33 10.85
CA TRP A 136 -12.52 -4.38 11.26
C TRP A 136 -13.15 -3.29 12.14
N GLY A 137 -12.80 -3.27 13.43
CA GLY A 137 -13.26 -2.21 14.32
C GLY A 137 -12.90 -0.83 13.76
N LEU A 138 -13.70 0.18 14.07
CA LEU A 138 -13.46 1.58 13.65
C LEU A 138 -12.01 2.01 13.94
N ALA A 139 -11.47 1.58 15.09
CA ALA A 139 -10.09 1.82 15.48
C ALA A 139 -9.07 1.25 14.47
N THR A 140 -9.28 0.03 13.96
CA THR A 140 -8.42 -0.59 12.93
C THR A 140 -8.49 0.18 11.62
N GLY A 141 -9.68 0.60 11.19
CA GLY A 141 -9.86 1.41 9.97
C GLY A 141 -9.12 2.76 10.06
N LEU A 142 -9.27 3.47 11.17
CA LEU A 142 -8.57 4.74 11.41
C LEU A 142 -7.05 4.55 11.52
N SER A 143 -6.61 3.48 12.19
CA SER A 143 -5.20 3.09 12.30
C SER A 143 -4.59 2.82 10.92
N LEU A 144 -5.31 2.11 10.06
CA LEU A 144 -4.88 1.78 8.69
C LEU A 144 -4.83 3.03 7.79
N LEU A 145 -5.78 3.96 7.92
CA LEU A 145 -5.72 5.26 7.23
C LEU A 145 -4.47 6.04 7.62
N VAL A 146 -4.20 6.16 8.92
CA VAL A 146 -3.01 6.85 9.43
C VAL A 146 -1.73 6.17 8.99
N TRP A 147 -1.71 4.84 8.97
CA TRP A 147 -0.60 4.07 8.42
C TRP A 147 -0.33 4.49 6.96
N PHE A 148 -1.33 4.55 6.09
CA PHE A 148 -1.13 4.93 4.68
C PHE A 148 -0.75 6.41 4.45
N ILE A 149 -1.04 7.30 5.40
CA ILE A 149 -0.56 8.69 5.37
C ILE A 149 0.96 8.73 5.49
N PHE A 150 1.53 7.97 6.43
CA PHE A 150 2.95 7.98 6.74
C PHE A 150 3.77 6.86 6.10
N ALA A 151 3.11 5.80 5.62
CA ALA A 151 3.75 4.61 5.08
C ALA A 151 4.74 4.98 3.98
N PRO A 152 5.89 4.30 3.91
CA PRO A 152 6.94 4.65 2.97
C PRO A 152 6.43 4.71 1.54
N HIS A 153 7.03 5.62 0.77
CA HIS A 153 6.76 5.73 -0.65
C HIS A 153 7.10 4.43 -1.37
N CYS A 154 6.42 4.18 -2.49
CA CYS A 154 6.54 2.94 -3.24
C CYS A 154 7.98 2.63 -3.66
N LEU A 155 8.24 1.36 -3.98
CA LEU A 155 9.56 0.84 -4.41
C LEU A 155 10.21 1.69 -5.52
N ALA A 156 9.41 2.28 -6.42
CA ALA A 156 9.89 3.17 -7.47
C ALA A 156 10.57 4.44 -6.93
N THR A 157 10.05 5.02 -5.85
CA THR A 157 10.62 6.20 -5.20
C THR A 157 11.94 5.85 -4.51
N LEU A 158 11.98 4.74 -3.76
CA LEU A 158 13.21 4.27 -3.13
C LEU A 158 14.29 3.92 -4.17
N ALA A 159 13.90 3.30 -5.28
CA ALA A 159 14.80 3.00 -6.39
C ALA A 159 15.33 4.27 -7.08
N THR A 160 14.52 5.33 -7.17
CA THR A 160 14.95 6.62 -7.73
C THR A 160 15.92 7.32 -6.77
N ILE A 161 15.61 7.39 -5.48
CA ILE A 161 16.50 7.96 -4.45
C ILE A 161 17.85 7.23 -4.45
N ARG A 162 17.83 5.90 -4.53
CA ARG A 162 19.04 5.09 -4.66
C ARG A 162 19.88 5.50 -5.89
N ARG A 163 19.24 5.71 -7.05
CA ARG A 163 19.93 6.08 -8.29
C ARG A 163 20.54 7.49 -8.20
N GLU A 164 19.82 8.44 -7.63
CA GLU A 164 20.27 9.83 -7.51
C GLU A 164 21.32 10.01 -6.42
N THR A 165 21.23 9.28 -5.30
CA THR A 165 22.17 9.44 -4.18
C THR A 165 23.36 8.46 -4.26
N GLY A 166 23.32 7.47 -5.14
CA GLY A 166 24.39 6.49 -5.32
C GLY A 166 24.65 5.56 -4.13
N SER A 167 23.79 5.58 -3.09
CA SER A 167 23.99 4.82 -1.85
C SER A 167 22.69 4.18 -1.35
N TRP A 168 22.76 2.95 -0.82
CA TRP A 168 21.64 2.28 -0.15
C TRP A 168 21.34 2.87 1.24
N LYS A 169 22.26 3.63 1.83
CA LYS A 169 22.09 4.17 3.18
C LYS A 169 20.90 5.13 3.25
N GLN A 170 20.78 6.05 2.30
CA GLN A 170 19.72 7.05 2.28
C GLN A 170 18.31 6.46 2.11
N PRO A 171 18.03 5.58 1.11
CA PRO A 171 16.70 5.00 0.98
C PRO A 171 16.34 4.11 2.18
N ILE A 172 17.30 3.41 2.80
CA ILE A 172 17.03 2.61 4.00
C ILE A 172 16.71 3.50 5.20
N ILE A 173 17.50 4.55 5.46
CA ILE A 173 17.24 5.50 6.55
C ILE A 173 15.84 6.11 6.40
N MET A 174 15.50 6.57 5.18
CA MET A 174 14.19 7.15 4.90
C MET A 174 13.07 6.12 5.07
N ALA A 175 13.22 4.91 4.53
CA ALA A 175 12.21 3.87 4.64
C ALA A 175 11.97 3.48 6.11
N THR A 176 13.03 3.26 6.88
CA THR A 176 12.94 2.92 8.31
C THR A 176 12.32 4.06 9.12
N TYR A 177 12.71 5.31 8.84
CA TYR A 177 12.13 6.49 9.51
C TYR A 177 10.62 6.58 9.27
N LEU A 178 10.18 6.45 8.02
CA LEU A 178 8.75 6.51 7.67
C LEU A 178 7.96 5.32 8.21
N PHE A 179 8.51 4.10 8.19
CA PHE A 179 7.88 2.94 8.82
C PHE A 179 7.72 3.12 10.32
N ALA A 180 8.76 3.60 11.01
CA ALA A 180 8.70 3.86 12.44
C ALA A 180 7.64 4.92 12.76
N LEU A 181 7.61 6.01 11.98
CA LEU A 181 6.63 7.08 12.14
C LEU A 181 5.20 6.55 11.92
N ALA A 182 4.97 5.80 10.84
CA ALA A 182 3.69 5.19 10.54
C ALA A 182 3.21 4.27 11.67
N TYR A 183 4.11 3.42 12.18
CA TYR A 183 3.79 2.51 13.28
C TYR A 183 3.40 3.27 14.56
N ILE A 184 4.16 4.30 14.93
CA ILE A 184 3.89 5.10 16.14
C ILE A 184 2.55 5.82 16.03
N PHE A 185 2.29 6.52 14.93
CA PHE A 185 1.04 7.26 14.77
C PHE A 185 -0.17 6.32 14.64
N SER A 186 -0.04 5.21 13.92
CA SER A 186 -1.06 4.16 13.82
C SER A 186 -1.36 3.55 15.19
N PHE A 187 -0.34 3.29 16.02
CA PHE A 187 -0.51 2.84 17.41
C PHE A 187 -1.27 3.85 18.26
N ILE A 188 -0.90 5.12 18.22
CA ILE A 188 -1.58 6.19 18.96
C ILE A 188 -3.04 6.26 18.53
N THR A 189 -3.30 6.28 17.22
CA THR A 189 -4.66 6.33 16.67
C THR A 189 -5.48 5.13 17.10
N TYR A 190 -4.93 3.92 17.03
CA TYR A 190 -5.63 2.71 17.46
C TYR A 190 -6.01 2.78 18.94
N GLN A 191 -5.08 3.17 19.81
CA GLN A 191 -5.32 3.23 21.26
C GLN A 191 -6.25 4.36 21.69
N VAL A 192 -6.31 5.45 20.92
CA VAL A 192 -7.27 6.54 21.17
C VAL A 192 -8.65 6.14 20.68
N ALA A 193 -8.74 5.56 19.49
CA ALA A 193 -10.00 5.16 18.88
C ALA A 193 -10.64 3.94 19.55
N SER A 194 -9.85 3.04 20.14
CA SER A 194 -10.36 1.86 20.86
C SER A 194 -10.95 2.20 22.24
N LYS A 195 -10.64 3.39 22.77
CA LYS A 195 -11.15 3.89 24.05
C LYS A 195 -12.43 4.72 23.93
N PHE A 196 -12.80 5.09 22.71
CA PHE A 196 -14.04 5.77 22.37
C PHE A 196 -15.07 4.75 21.90
#